data_AF-A0A2H5ZEN0-F1
#
_entry.id   AF-A0A2H5ZEN0-F1
#
_cell.length_a   1.000
_cell.length_b   1.000
_cell.length_c   1.000
_cell.angle_alpha   90.00
_cell.angle_beta   90.00
_cell.angle_gamma   90.00
#
_symmetry.space_group_name_H-M   'P 1'
#
loop_
_entity.id
_entity.type
_entity.pdbx_description
1 polymer ?
#
loop_
_entity_poly.entity_id
_entity_poly.type
_entity_poly.pdbx_seq_one_letter_code
_entity_poly.pdbx_strand_id
1 'polypeptide(L)'
;MSARVLVVAAPAVAERLVGVLPEGAVCFAVALDGEGDPLAGLGDALAGVEAAVVCLDGLPGRLLPRLEDALARFGGRSAVLRGRPWNGVAPLPLARACTAVVAGFGDVAAAAAVVARWWAESTSAGEP
;
A
#
# COMPACT_ATOMS: atom_id res chain seq x y z
N MET A 1 -19.25 6.53 -5.05
CA MET A 1 -18.18 6.86 -4.08
C MET A 1 -16.88 6.31 -4.66
N SER A 2 -15.97 7.18 -5.08
CA SER A 2 -14.67 6.77 -5.64
C SER A 2 -13.73 6.37 -4.50
N ALA A 3 -12.99 5.29 -4.68
CA ALA A 3 -11.98 4.88 -3.71
C ALA A 3 -10.89 5.96 -3.61
N ARG A 4 -10.57 6.39 -2.38
CA ARG A 4 -9.57 7.44 -2.12
C ARG A 4 -8.20 6.85 -1.80
N VAL A 5 -8.16 5.63 -1.26
CA VAL A 5 -6.92 4.98 -0.83
C VAL A 5 -6.81 3.57 -1.40
N LEU A 6 -5.68 3.26 -2.03
CA LEU A 6 -5.31 1.92 -2.46
C LEU A 6 -4.40 1.27 -1.41
N VAL A 7 -4.69 0.03 -1.01
CA VAL A 7 -3.81 -0.77 -0.15
C VAL A 7 -3.32 -1.99 -0.92
N VAL A 8 -2.06 -1.98 -1.34
CA VAL A 8 -1.40 -3.07 -2.04
C VAL A 8 -0.83 -4.05 -1.02
N ALA A 9 -1.20 -5.32 -1.12
CA ALA A 9 -0.79 -6.33 -0.15
C ALA A 9 -0.65 -7.72 -0.78
N ALA A 10 0.13 -8.59 -0.15
CA ALA A 10 0.12 -10.01 -0.47
C ALA A 10 -1.25 -10.63 -0.12
N PRO A 11 -1.67 -11.75 -0.74
CA PRO A 11 -3.01 -12.32 -0.56
C PRO A 11 -3.37 -12.56 0.91
N ALA A 12 -2.46 -13.18 1.68
CA ALA A 12 -2.68 -13.43 3.11
C ALA A 12 -2.82 -12.15 3.95
N VAL A 13 -2.22 -11.04 3.53
CA VAL A 13 -2.41 -9.75 4.21
C VAL A 13 -3.69 -9.07 3.73
N ALA A 14 -4.01 -9.17 2.44
CA ALA A 14 -5.26 -8.67 1.87
C ALA A 14 -6.49 -9.29 2.52
N GLU A 15 -6.49 -10.61 2.76
CA GLU A 15 -7.57 -11.29 3.49
C GLU A 15 -7.75 -10.74 4.92
N ARG A 16 -6.65 -10.37 5.58
CA ARG A 16 -6.69 -9.78 6.92
C ARG A 16 -7.11 -8.31 6.91
N LEU A 17 -7.00 -7.64 5.76
CA LEU A 17 -7.47 -6.27 5.56
C LEU A 17 -9.00 -6.21 5.34
N VAL A 18 -9.62 -7.33 4.98
CA VAL A 18 -11.07 -7.43 4.84
C VAL A 18 -11.73 -7.10 6.19
N GLY A 19 -12.56 -6.06 6.20
CA GLY A 19 -13.31 -5.63 7.39
C GLY A 19 -12.58 -4.70 8.36
N VAL A 20 -11.30 -4.39 8.12
CA VAL A 20 -10.56 -3.37 8.90
C VAL A 20 -10.25 -2.11 8.11
N LEU A 21 -10.30 -2.18 6.77
CA LEU A 21 -10.12 -1.00 5.94
C LEU A 21 -11.26 0.01 6.13
N PRO A 22 -10.94 1.32 6.17
CA PRO A 22 -11.95 2.36 6.27
C PRO A 22 -12.80 2.43 5.01
N GLU A 23 -13.98 3.05 5.11
CA GLU A 23 -14.82 3.33 3.94
C GLU A 23 -14.06 4.17 2.91
N GLY A 24 -14.14 3.76 1.64
CA GLY A 24 -13.41 4.40 0.54
C GLY A 24 -11.96 3.93 0.37
N ALA A 25 -11.46 2.98 1.16
CA ALA A 25 -10.23 2.26 0.86
C ALA A 25 -10.51 0.98 0.07
N VAL A 26 -9.65 0.67 -0.89
CA VAL A 26 -9.69 -0.58 -1.68
C VAL A 26 -8.39 -1.35 -1.50
N CYS A 27 -8.50 -2.67 -1.36
CA CYS A 27 -7.32 -3.53 -1.29
C CYS A 27 -7.01 -4.13 -2.66
N PHE A 28 -5.77 -3.97 -3.11
CA PHE A 28 -5.22 -4.69 -4.25
C PHE A 28 -4.38 -5.87 -3.74
N ALA A 29 -4.93 -7.07 -3.88
CA ALA A 29 -4.24 -8.30 -3.58
C ALA A 29 -3.32 -8.67 -4.77
N VAL A 30 -2.01 -8.72 -4.52
CA VAL A 30 -1.03 -9.13 -5.54
C VAL A 30 -1.16 -10.63 -5.78
N ALA A 31 -1.53 -11.06 -6.98
CA ALA A 31 -1.70 -12.47 -7.32
C ALA A 31 -0.34 -13.18 -7.46
N LEU A 32 0.14 -13.82 -6.39
CA LEU A 32 1.50 -14.40 -6.35
C LEU A 32 1.62 -15.74 -7.09
N ASP A 33 0.52 -16.46 -7.25
CA ASP A 33 0.46 -17.84 -7.76
C ASP A 33 -0.27 -17.97 -9.12
N GLY A 34 -0.63 -16.85 -9.75
CA GLY A 34 -1.33 -16.84 -11.03
C GLY A 34 -0.41 -16.97 -12.25
N GLU A 35 -0.93 -17.54 -13.34
CA GLU A 35 -0.31 -17.45 -14.65
C GLU A 35 -0.50 -16.02 -15.18
N GLY A 36 0.58 -15.23 -15.23
CA GLY A 36 0.55 -13.85 -15.72
C GLY A 36 1.33 -12.86 -14.87
N ASP A 37 1.07 -11.58 -15.12
CA ASP A 37 1.73 -10.50 -14.41
C ASP A 37 1.07 -10.24 -13.04
N PRO A 38 1.77 -10.43 -11.90
CA PRO A 38 1.18 -10.30 -10.57
C PRO A 38 0.77 -8.87 -10.20
N LEU A 39 1.22 -7.87 -10.97
CA LEU A 39 0.91 -6.46 -10.81
C LEU A 39 0.03 -5.93 -11.96
N ALA A 40 -0.55 -6.82 -12.77
CA ALA A 40 -1.52 -6.44 -13.79
C ALA A 40 -2.65 -5.63 -13.17
N GLY A 41 -2.93 -4.44 -13.71
CA GLY A 41 -3.98 -3.55 -13.21
C GLY A 41 -3.57 -2.68 -12.01
N LEU A 42 -2.35 -2.78 -11.48
CA LEU A 42 -1.87 -1.88 -10.43
C LEU A 42 -1.86 -0.41 -10.90
N GLY A 43 -1.46 -0.17 -12.15
CA GLY A 43 -1.44 1.18 -12.73
C GLY A 43 -2.83 1.81 -12.79
N ASP A 44 -3.83 1.07 -13.30
CA ASP A 44 -5.23 1.50 -13.29
C ASP A 44 -5.76 1.73 -11.88
N ALA A 45 -5.41 0.85 -10.94
CA ALA A 45 -5.81 0.99 -9.54
C ALA A 45 -5.21 2.25 -8.90
N LEU A 46 -3.96 2.61 -9.25
CA LEU A 46 -3.30 3.84 -8.80
C LEU A 46 -3.89 5.10 -9.45
N ALA A 47 -4.33 5.03 -10.70
CA ALA A 47 -4.90 6.18 -11.41
C ALA A 47 -6.22 6.69 -10.80
N GLY A 48 -6.94 5.83 -10.08
CA GLY A 48 -8.23 6.15 -9.47
C GLY A 48 -8.17 6.61 -8.01
N VAL A 49 -7.00 6.72 -7.39
CA VAL A 49 -6.84 6.99 -5.94
C VAL A 49 -5.95 8.19 -5.64
N GLU A 50 -6.12 8.76 -4.45
CA GLU A 50 -5.35 9.90 -3.95
C GLU A 50 -4.17 9.48 -3.08
N ALA A 51 -4.24 8.28 -2.50
CA ALA A 51 -3.18 7.70 -1.69
C ALA A 51 -2.99 6.20 -1.93
N ALA A 52 -1.77 5.71 -1.70
CA ALA A 52 -1.38 4.33 -1.88
C ALA A 52 -0.55 3.82 -0.68
N VAL A 53 -0.92 2.68 -0.14
CA VAL A 53 -0.23 2.01 0.97
C VAL A 53 0.26 0.65 0.48
N VAL A 54 1.55 0.37 0.59
CA VAL A 54 2.14 -0.92 0.19
C VAL A 54 2.59 -1.70 1.41
N CYS A 55 1.95 -2.85 1.64
CA CYS A 55 2.29 -3.79 2.69
C CYS A 55 3.34 -4.79 2.19
N LEU A 56 4.57 -4.71 2.71
CA LEU A 56 5.67 -5.57 2.26
C LEU A 56 5.62 -7.00 2.79
N ASP A 57 4.88 -7.24 3.87
CA ASP A 57 4.79 -8.58 4.46
C ASP A 57 4.13 -9.56 3.48
N GLY A 58 4.85 -10.64 3.18
CA GLY A 58 4.42 -11.66 2.23
C GLY A 58 4.63 -11.31 0.75
N LEU A 59 5.06 -10.08 0.41
CA LEU A 59 5.38 -9.74 -0.98
C LEU A 59 6.77 -10.26 -1.37
N PRO A 60 6.91 -10.95 -2.52
CA PRO A 60 8.20 -11.43 -2.96
C PRO A 60 9.09 -10.27 -3.42
N GLY A 61 10.36 -10.29 -3.00
CA GLY A 61 11.33 -9.23 -3.25
C GLY A 61 11.50 -8.84 -4.73
N ARG A 62 11.26 -9.79 -5.65
CA ARG A 62 11.30 -9.57 -7.10
C ARG A 62 10.28 -8.53 -7.62
N LEU A 63 9.22 -8.25 -6.86
CA LEU A 63 8.18 -7.27 -7.24
C LEU A 63 8.48 -5.86 -6.75
N LEU A 64 9.41 -5.70 -5.81
CA LEU A 64 9.73 -4.40 -5.21
C LEU A 64 10.17 -3.35 -6.24
N PRO A 65 11.04 -3.65 -7.23
CA PRO A 65 11.45 -2.66 -8.22
C PRO A 65 10.28 -2.16 -9.08
N ARG A 66 9.29 -3.01 -9.33
CA ARG A 66 8.11 -2.66 -10.15
C ARG A 66 7.07 -1.88 -9.35
N LEU A 67 6.90 -2.22 -8.07
CA LEU A 67 6.10 -1.43 -7.14
C LEU A 67 6.67 -0.04 -6.97
N GLU A 68 7.99 0.07 -6.85
CA GLU A 68 8.68 1.34 -6.80
C GLU A 68 8.49 2.18 -8.06
N ASP A 69 8.68 1.58 -9.24
CA ASP A 69 8.48 2.24 -10.51
C ASP A 69 7.03 2.74 -10.70
N ALA A 70 6.04 1.98 -10.21
CA ALA A 70 4.65 2.40 -10.18
C ALA A 70 4.42 3.58 -9.20
N LEU A 71 4.98 3.50 -8.00
CA LEU A 71 4.85 4.56 -6.98
C LEU A 71 5.63 5.83 -7.34
N ALA A 72 6.76 5.72 -8.03
CA ALA A 72 7.53 6.87 -8.50
C ALA A 72 6.76 7.69 -9.54
N ARG A 73 5.86 7.05 -10.29
CA ARG A 73 4.93 7.72 -11.22
C ARG A 73 3.62 8.12 -10.56
N PHE A 74 3.38 7.70 -9.33
CA PHE A 74 2.17 8.05 -8.59
C PHE A 74 2.32 9.46 -8.01
N GLY A 75 1.51 10.39 -8.50
CA GLY A 75 1.52 11.78 -8.03
C GLY A 75 0.86 12.01 -6.67
N GLY A 76 0.30 10.96 -6.06
CA GLY A 76 -0.39 11.03 -4.77
C GLY A 76 0.48 10.67 -3.56
N ARG A 77 -0.15 10.52 -2.39
CA ARG A 77 0.55 10.17 -1.14
C ARG A 77 0.79 8.67 -1.06
N SER A 78 2.05 8.27 -0.93
CA SER A 78 2.46 6.87 -0.92
C SER A 78 3.14 6.47 0.39
N ALA A 79 2.87 5.27 0.89
CA ALA A 79 3.47 4.77 2.13
C ALA A 79 3.82 3.31 1.98
N VAL A 80 4.90 2.92 2.65
CA VAL A 80 5.31 1.53 2.73
C VAL A 80 5.24 1.05 4.18
N LEU A 81 4.65 -0.12 4.36
CA LEU A 81 4.40 -0.77 5.65
C LEU A 81 5.12 -2.09 5.77
N ARG A 82 5.67 -2.35 6.96
CA ARG A 82 6.25 -3.64 7.32
C ARG A 82 5.98 -3.99 8.78
N GLY A 83 5.63 -5.25 9.02
CA GLY A 83 5.29 -5.76 10.35
C GLY A 83 6.51 -5.95 11.23
N ARG A 84 7.63 -6.34 10.60
CA ARG A 84 8.92 -6.53 11.29
C ARG A 84 9.80 -5.29 11.22
N PRO A 85 10.59 -5.01 12.27
CA PRO A 85 11.62 -3.99 12.21
C PRO A 85 12.62 -4.30 11.10
N TRP A 86 13.19 -3.25 10.52
CA TRP A 86 14.27 -3.37 9.56
C TRP A 86 15.53 -3.84 10.28
N ASN A 87 15.89 -5.12 10.14
CA ASN A 87 17.16 -5.67 10.66
C ASN A 87 18.38 -5.22 9.81
N GLY A 88 18.26 -4.10 9.09
CA GLY A 88 19.20 -3.59 8.08
C GLY A 88 18.66 -2.30 7.46
N VAL A 89 19.18 -1.88 6.31
CA VAL A 89 18.59 -0.76 5.58
C VAL A 89 17.22 -1.18 5.04
N ALA A 90 16.19 -0.32 5.09
CA ALA A 90 15.00 -0.47 4.25
C ALA A 90 15.43 -0.79 2.80
N PRO A 91 14.62 -1.44 1.93
CA PRO A 91 14.83 -1.36 0.50
C PRO A 91 14.76 0.14 0.23
N LEU A 92 15.96 0.72 0.19
CA LEU A 92 16.25 2.13 0.01
C LEU A 92 15.41 2.74 -1.11
N PRO A 93 15.09 2.01 -2.20
CA PRO A 93 14.47 2.69 -3.31
C PRO A 93 12.92 2.79 -3.16
N LEU A 94 12.24 1.86 -2.48
CA LEU A 94 10.81 2.04 -2.09
C LEU A 94 10.62 3.12 -1.03
N ALA A 95 11.54 3.21 -0.06
CA ALA A 95 11.53 4.26 0.95
C ALA A 95 11.74 5.66 0.34
N ARG A 96 12.42 5.76 -0.81
CA ARG A 96 12.59 7.01 -1.56
C ARG A 96 11.39 7.37 -2.42
N ALA A 97 10.72 6.38 -2.99
CA ALA A 97 9.51 6.60 -3.79
C ALA A 97 8.27 6.90 -2.93
N CYS A 98 8.28 6.44 -1.67
CA CYS A 98 7.17 6.66 -0.75
C CYS A 98 7.28 8.00 0.00
N THR A 99 6.15 8.69 0.16
CA THR A 99 6.04 9.86 1.05
C THR A 99 6.19 9.52 2.53
N ALA A 100 5.93 8.26 2.93
CA ALA A 100 6.12 7.80 4.30
C ALA A 100 6.61 6.34 4.38
N VAL A 101 7.34 6.02 5.44
CA VAL A 101 7.81 4.66 5.75
C VAL A 101 7.39 4.32 7.17
N VAL A 102 6.64 3.23 7.34
CA VAL A 102 6.13 2.78 8.63
C VAL A 102 6.57 1.34 8.86
N ALA A 103 7.38 1.12 9.89
CA ALA A 103 7.96 -0.18 10.21
C ALA A 103 7.72 -0.56 11.67
N GLY A 104 7.67 -1.87 11.94
CA GLY A 104 7.60 -2.38 13.31
C GLY A 104 6.22 -2.28 13.96
N PHE A 105 5.16 -2.22 13.15
CA PHE A 105 3.78 -2.05 13.66
C PHE A 105 3.18 -3.33 14.27
N GLY A 106 3.92 -4.45 14.28
CA GLY A 106 3.49 -5.75 14.81
C GLY A 106 2.44 -6.43 13.94
N ASP A 107 1.32 -5.74 13.70
CA ASP A 107 0.23 -6.16 12.83
C ASP A 107 0.10 -5.23 11.61
N VAL A 108 0.48 -5.73 10.44
CA VAL A 108 0.50 -4.94 9.19
C VAL A 108 -0.91 -4.55 8.74
N ALA A 109 -1.90 -5.40 8.99
CA ALA A 109 -3.27 -5.14 8.57
C ALA A 109 -3.87 -3.96 9.34
N ALA A 110 -3.73 -3.97 10.67
CA ALA A 110 -4.12 -2.86 11.53
C ALA A 110 -3.33 -1.59 11.20
N ALA A 111 -2.03 -1.70 10.96
CA ALA A 111 -1.20 -0.56 10.57
C ALA A 111 -1.69 0.10 9.28
N ALA A 112 -1.99 -0.72 8.26
CA ALA A 112 -2.47 -0.25 6.97
C ALA A 112 -3.84 0.40 7.09
N ALA A 113 -4.74 -0.17 7.89
CA ALA A 113 -6.04 0.43 8.19
C ALA A 113 -5.88 1.81 8.86
N VAL A 114 -4.98 1.93 9.84
CA VAL A 114 -4.72 3.21 10.54
C VAL A 114 -4.15 4.25 9.58
N VAL A 115 -3.16 3.89 8.75
CA VAL A 115 -2.57 4.82 7.77
C VAL A 115 -3.59 5.23 6.70
N ALA A 116 -4.36 4.26 6.19
CA ALA A 116 -5.41 4.53 5.22
C ALA A 116 -6.49 5.47 5.81
N ARG A 117 -6.89 5.24 7.06
CA ARG A 117 -7.88 6.09 7.74
C ARG A 117 -7.34 7.50 7.94
N TRP A 118 -6.11 7.62 8.43
CA TRP A 118 -5.47 8.92 8.62
C TRP A 118 -5.43 9.74 7.34
N TRP A 119 -5.15 9.13 6.19
CA TRP A 119 -5.18 9.83 4.90
C TRP A 119 -6.57 10.15 4.38
N ALA A 120 -7.55 9.28 4.63
CA ALA A 120 -8.95 9.59 4.34
C ALA A 120 -9.41 10.81 5.17
N GLU A 121 -9.07 10.85 6.46
CA GLU A 121 -9.41 11.94 7.39
C GLU A 121 -8.69 13.25 7.04
N SER A 122 -7.40 13.17 6.69
CA SER A 122 -6.58 14.34 6.33
C SER A 122 -7.05 15.06 5.06
N THR A 123 -7.87 14.41 4.23
CA THR A 123 -8.41 14.99 2.99
C THR A 123 -9.76 15.64 3.24
N SER A 124 -10.56 15.08 4.16
CA SER A 124 -11.84 15.68 4.58
C SER A 124 -11.69 16.97 5.38
N ALA A 125 -10.51 17.24 5.96
CA ALA A 125 -10.22 18.49 6.68
C ALA A 125 -9.87 19.67 5.74
N GLY A 126 -9.89 19.47 4.42
CA GLY A 126 -9.47 20.45 3.42
C GLY A 126 -10.58 21.27 2.77
N GLU A 127 -11.85 21.12 3.17
CA GLU A 127 -12.96 21.94 2.64
C GLU A 127 -13.41 22.99 3.68
N PRO A 128 -13.08 24.29 3.50
CA PRO A 128 -13.83 25.39 4.11
C PRO A 128 -15.16 25.66 3.41
#